data_AF-A0A941ZIR1-F1
#
_entry.id   AF-A0A941ZIR1-F1
#
_cell.length_a   1.000
_cell.length_b   1.000
_cell.length_c   1.000
_cell.angle_alpha   90.00
_cell.angle_beta   90.00
_cell.angle_gamma   90.00
#
_symmetry.space_group_name_H-M   'P 1'
#
loop_
_entity.id
_entity.type
_entity.pdbx_description
1 polymer ?
#
loop_
_entity_poly.entity_id
_entity_poly.type
_entity_poly.pdbx_seq_one_letter_code
_entity_poly.pdbx_strand_id
1 'polypeptide(L)'
;NDADNLLYGMRGNDTLIGGAGSDTAGYTGALADHRIVLGTDGEVRIVASASGDIDTIREIELGNFAGTAVDLRFTQADSATLQEIGLMYQIVLGRAGDVEGINYWAEHDMDTVSLASCFTGAPEFGARYGALDDAAFLNEMYHNALHRDADAIGLAYWEHYLATHTRAAGVSTLLRRWRKWRRNGTACH
;
A
#
# COMPACT_ATOMS: atom_id res chain seq x y z
N ASN A 1 -23.19 -11.52 -8.95
CA ASN A 1 -24.49 -11.90 -8.38
C ASN A 1 -24.58 -11.12 -7.06
N ASP A 2 -25.77 -10.83 -6.52
CA ASP A 2 -25.89 -10.00 -5.30
C ASP A 2 -25.95 -10.84 -4.01
N ALA A 3 -25.49 -12.09 -4.05
CA ALA A 3 -25.58 -13.00 -2.92
C ALA A 3 -24.29 -13.00 -2.12
N ASP A 4 -24.42 -13.12 -0.80
CA ASP A 4 -23.30 -13.32 0.10
C ASP A 4 -22.61 -14.66 -0.19
N ASN A 5 -21.37 -14.64 -0.66
CA ASN A 5 -20.62 -15.85 -1.07
C ASN A 5 -19.53 -16.20 -0.06
N LEU A 6 -19.28 -17.50 0.09
CA LEU A 6 -18.13 -18.04 0.81
C LEU A 6 -17.20 -18.71 -0.20
N LEU A 7 -16.02 -18.12 -0.39
CA LEU A 7 -15.05 -18.46 -1.43
C LEU A 7 -13.82 -19.12 -0.83
N TYR A 8 -13.34 -20.20 -1.43
CA TYR A 8 -12.11 -20.90 -1.02
C TYR A 8 -11.20 -21.07 -2.24
N GLY A 9 -9.98 -20.50 -2.20
CA GLY A 9 -8.94 -20.76 -3.21
C GLY A 9 -8.31 -22.15 -3.06
N MET A 10 -8.22 -22.63 -1.82
CA MET A 10 -7.58 -23.88 -1.44
C MET A 10 -6.05 -23.85 -1.62
N ARG A 11 -5.49 -24.61 -2.56
CA ARG A 11 -4.04 -24.74 -2.75
C ARG A 11 -3.64 -24.11 -4.07
N GLY A 12 -2.49 -23.46 -4.08
CA GLY A 12 -1.98 -22.74 -5.25
C GLY A 12 -2.26 -21.26 -5.15
N ASN A 13 -2.05 -20.55 -6.26
CA ASN A 13 -2.27 -19.11 -6.33
C ASN A 13 -3.59 -18.84 -7.02
N ASP A 14 -4.58 -18.37 -6.27
CA ASP A 14 -5.92 -18.15 -6.78
C ASP A 14 -6.27 -16.66 -6.88
N THR A 15 -7.33 -16.36 -7.65
CA THR A 15 -7.96 -15.04 -7.64
C THR A 15 -9.38 -15.21 -7.13
N LEU A 16 -9.67 -14.63 -5.96
CA LEU A 16 -10.98 -14.64 -5.35
C LEU A 16 -11.63 -13.28 -5.56
N ILE A 17 -12.80 -13.29 -6.19
CA ILE A 17 -13.61 -12.10 -6.50
C ILE A 17 -15.00 -12.36 -5.91
N GLY A 18 -15.42 -11.58 -4.93
CA GLY A 18 -16.75 -11.74 -4.31
C GLY A 18 -17.85 -11.13 -5.16
N GLY A 19 -17.67 -9.88 -5.57
CA GLY A 19 -18.63 -9.16 -6.40
C GLY A 19 -19.59 -8.34 -5.54
N ALA A 20 -20.90 -8.52 -5.74
CA ALA A 20 -21.91 -7.79 -4.98
C ALA A 20 -22.46 -8.67 -3.85
N GLY A 21 -22.83 -8.06 -2.73
CA GLY A 21 -23.23 -8.78 -1.52
C GLY A 21 -22.18 -8.59 -0.43
N SER A 22 -22.25 -9.40 0.62
CA SER A 22 -21.21 -9.50 1.66
C SER A 22 -20.47 -10.82 1.49
N ASP A 23 -19.25 -10.75 0.98
CA ASP A 23 -18.48 -11.93 0.61
C ASP A 23 -17.40 -12.26 1.63
N THR A 24 -17.13 -13.56 1.77
CA THR A 24 -16.13 -14.10 2.70
C THR A 24 -15.11 -14.95 1.97
N ALA A 25 -13.82 -14.64 2.10
CA ALA A 25 -12.74 -15.55 1.76
C ALA A 25 -12.43 -16.49 2.94
N GLY A 26 -12.58 -17.79 2.74
CA GLY A 26 -12.32 -18.82 3.74
C GLY A 26 -10.93 -19.42 3.63
N TYR A 27 -10.23 -19.50 4.77
CA TYR A 27 -8.91 -20.11 4.92
C TYR A 27 -8.95 -21.16 6.04
N THR A 28 -8.37 -22.33 5.76
CA THR A 28 -8.34 -23.45 6.71
C THR A 28 -7.27 -23.29 7.80
N GLY A 29 -6.19 -22.54 7.52
CA GLY A 29 -5.15 -22.22 8.50
C GLY A 29 -5.47 -21.00 9.35
N ALA A 30 -4.74 -20.83 10.46
CA ALA A 30 -4.94 -19.71 11.36
C ALA A 30 -4.45 -18.39 10.75
N LEU A 31 -4.93 -17.25 11.25
CA LEU A 31 -4.50 -15.93 10.76
C LEU A 31 -2.98 -15.74 10.89
N ALA A 32 -2.36 -16.28 11.94
CA ALA A 32 -0.92 -16.21 12.15
C ALA A 32 -0.09 -16.95 11.08
N ASP A 33 -0.71 -17.87 10.35
CA ASP A 33 -0.08 -18.59 9.23
C ASP A 33 -0.18 -17.81 7.91
N HIS A 34 -0.87 -16.67 7.90
CA HIS A 34 -1.12 -15.87 6.72
C HIS A 34 -0.62 -14.44 6.89
N ARG A 35 -0.25 -13.83 5.76
CA ARG A 35 0.04 -12.40 5.70
C ARG A 35 -0.85 -11.74 4.67
N ILE A 36 -1.62 -10.75 5.10
CA ILE A 36 -2.43 -9.90 4.23
C ILE A 36 -1.54 -8.73 3.79
N VAL A 37 -1.42 -8.53 2.48
CA VAL A 37 -0.52 -7.55 1.88
C VAL A 37 -1.27 -6.72 0.84
N LEU A 38 -1.32 -5.41 1.03
CA LEU A 38 -1.64 -4.48 -0.05
C LEU A 38 -0.35 -4.11 -0.79
N GLY A 39 -0.27 -4.50 -2.06
CA GLY A 39 0.87 -4.20 -2.92
C GLY A 39 0.86 -2.76 -3.43
N THR A 40 2.02 -2.28 -3.89
CA THR A 40 2.11 -0.98 -4.57
C THR A 40 1.43 -0.98 -5.95
N ASP A 41 1.05 -2.14 -6.46
CA ASP A 41 0.25 -2.33 -7.67
C ASP A 41 -1.26 -2.20 -7.41
N GLY A 42 -1.68 -2.03 -6.16
CA GLY A 42 -3.10 -1.95 -5.76
C GLY A 42 -3.76 -3.32 -5.59
N GLU A 43 -3.01 -4.41 -5.75
CA GLU A 43 -3.52 -5.76 -5.55
C GLU A 43 -3.41 -6.17 -4.08
N VAL A 44 -4.49 -6.73 -3.56
CA VAL A 44 -4.54 -7.30 -2.21
C VAL A 44 -4.20 -8.77 -2.28
N ARG A 45 -3.26 -9.21 -1.45
CA ARG A 45 -2.76 -10.59 -1.46
C ARG A 45 -2.84 -11.22 -0.09
N ILE A 46 -3.24 -12.47 -0.04
CA ILE A 46 -3.13 -13.31 1.14
C ILE A 46 -2.03 -14.34 0.86
N VAL A 47 -0.94 -14.27 1.62
CA VAL A 47 0.22 -15.14 1.45
C VAL A 47 0.24 -16.17 2.57
N ALA A 48 0.18 -17.45 2.21
CA ALA A 48 0.31 -18.55 3.15
C ALA A 48 1.79 -18.79 3.49
N SER A 49 2.12 -18.79 4.79
CA SER A 49 3.51 -18.87 5.25
C SER A 49 4.16 -20.23 4.99
N ALA A 50 3.38 -21.31 5.05
CA ALA A 50 3.90 -22.68 4.93
C ALA A 50 4.12 -23.12 3.48
N SER A 51 3.16 -22.86 2.59
CA SER A 51 3.26 -23.24 1.18
C SER A 51 3.88 -22.16 0.29
N GLY A 52 3.82 -20.90 0.71
CA GLY A 52 4.16 -19.76 -0.15
C GLY A 52 3.08 -19.45 -1.20
N ASP A 53 1.92 -20.09 -1.10
CA ASP A 53 0.76 -19.83 -1.95
C ASP A 53 0.31 -18.37 -1.76
N ILE A 54 -0.09 -17.73 -2.87
CA ILE A 54 -0.48 -16.33 -2.92
C ILE A 54 -1.83 -16.22 -3.61
N ASP A 55 -2.85 -15.88 -2.83
CA ASP A 55 -4.15 -15.54 -3.37
C ASP A 55 -4.27 -14.04 -3.59
N THR A 56 -4.94 -13.65 -4.67
CA THR A 56 -5.34 -12.27 -4.96
C THR A 56 -6.80 -12.07 -4.58
N ILE A 57 -7.09 -11.07 -3.76
CA ILE A 57 -8.41 -10.81 -3.17
C ILE A 57 -8.98 -9.51 -3.74
N ARG A 58 -10.22 -9.54 -4.21
CA ARG A 58 -10.95 -8.37 -4.71
C ARG A 58 -12.41 -8.48 -4.34
N GLU A 59 -13.03 -7.35 -4.02
CA GLU A 59 -14.47 -7.29 -3.77
C GLU A 59 -14.91 -8.33 -2.71
N ILE A 60 -14.17 -8.45 -1.59
CA ILE A 60 -14.46 -9.37 -0.48
C ILE A 60 -14.33 -8.63 0.86
N GLU A 61 -15.42 -8.54 1.63
CA GLU A 61 -15.48 -7.79 2.89
C GLU A 61 -14.87 -8.54 4.08
N LEU A 62 -14.81 -9.87 4.04
CA LEU A 62 -14.41 -10.66 5.21
C LEU A 62 -13.40 -11.75 4.86
N GLY A 63 -12.32 -11.83 5.62
CA GLY A 63 -11.44 -13.00 5.66
C GLY A 63 -11.77 -13.87 6.89
N ASN A 64 -11.98 -15.16 6.71
CA ASN A 64 -12.17 -16.10 7.81
C ASN A 64 -10.99 -17.09 7.86
N PHE A 65 -10.16 -16.97 8.89
CA PHE A 65 -8.96 -17.78 9.09
C PHE A 65 -9.15 -18.70 10.29
N ALA A 66 -9.56 -19.94 10.02
CA ALA A 66 -9.86 -20.94 11.05
C ALA A 66 -10.79 -20.41 12.17
N GLY A 67 -11.82 -19.64 11.81
CA GLY A 67 -12.78 -19.04 12.75
C GLY A 67 -12.42 -17.63 13.22
N THR A 68 -11.24 -17.12 12.87
CA THR A 68 -10.88 -15.71 13.11
C THR A 68 -11.32 -14.86 11.93
N ALA A 69 -12.26 -13.95 12.18
CA ALA A 69 -12.73 -12.98 11.20
C ALA A 69 -11.78 -11.78 11.11
N VAL A 70 -11.46 -11.36 9.88
CA VAL A 70 -10.67 -10.17 9.57
C VAL A 70 -11.47 -9.30 8.60
N ASP A 71 -11.61 -8.03 8.94
CA ASP A 71 -12.30 -7.04 8.12
C ASP A 71 -11.45 -6.67 6.89
N LEU A 72 -11.90 -7.05 5.69
CA LEU A 72 -11.26 -6.78 4.41
C LEU A 72 -12.05 -5.78 3.55
N ARG A 73 -12.93 -4.96 4.16
CA ARG A 73 -13.77 -3.99 3.43
C ARG A 73 -13.00 -3.04 2.51
N PHE A 74 -11.71 -2.78 2.78
CA PHE A 74 -10.86 -2.01 1.88
C PHE A 74 -10.78 -2.59 0.46
N THR A 75 -10.98 -3.89 0.27
CA THR A 75 -10.95 -4.53 -1.06
C THR A 75 -12.09 -4.06 -1.99
N GLN A 76 -13.07 -3.32 -1.46
CA GLN A 76 -14.14 -2.65 -2.22
C GLN A 76 -13.69 -1.34 -2.86
N ALA A 77 -12.58 -0.76 -2.40
CA ALA A 77 -12.01 0.41 -3.03
C ALA A 77 -11.44 0.06 -4.40
N ASP A 78 -11.49 1.02 -5.32
CA ASP A 78 -10.92 0.82 -6.65
C ASP A 78 -9.39 0.61 -6.57
N SER A 79 -8.85 -0.08 -7.57
CA SER A 79 -7.41 -0.39 -7.62
C SER A 79 -6.48 0.83 -7.58
N ALA A 80 -6.93 2.01 -8.02
CA ALA A 80 -6.11 3.22 -7.99
C ALA A 80 -6.04 3.80 -6.57
N THR A 81 -7.15 3.79 -5.84
CA THR A 81 -7.22 4.14 -4.42
C THR A 81 -6.33 3.19 -3.59
N LEU A 82 -6.46 1.89 -3.78
CA LEU A 82 -5.63 0.88 -3.11
C LEU A 82 -4.14 1.01 -3.47
N GLN A 83 -3.83 1.29 -4.73
CA GLN A 83 -2.46 1.57 -5.13
C GLN A 83 -1.90 2.80 -4.41
N GLU A 84 -2.66 3.88 -4.27
CA GLU A 84 -2.20 5.08 -3.56
C GLU A 84 -1.91 4.78 -2.08
N ILE A 85 -2.82 4.09 -1.39
CA ILE A 85 -2.64 3.68 0.01
C ILE A 85 -1.40 2.77 0.16
N GLY A 86 -1.26 1.78 -0.73
CA GLY A 86 -0.10 0.89 -0.74
C GLY A 86 1.23 1.64 -0.96
N LEU A 87 1.24 2.64 -1.83
CA LEU A 87 2.40 3.51 -2.03
C LEU A 87 2.71 4.36 -0.81
N MET A 88 1.70 4.90 -0.12
CA MET A 88 1.91 5.70 1.08
C MET A 88 2.59 4.87 2.18
N TYR A 89 2.08 3.67 2.47
CA TYR A 89 2.73 2.81 3.46
C TYR A 89 4.14 2.41 3.05
N GLN A 90 4.32 1.90 1.83
CA GLN A 90 5.59 1.32 1.41
C GLN A 90 6.67 2.37 1.18
N ILE A 91 6.36 3.44 0.44
CA ILE A 91 7.36 4.45 0.05
C ILE A 91 7.52 5.50 1.15
N VAL A 92 6.42 5.96 1.75
CA VAL A 92 6.46 7.07 2.72
C VAL A 92 6.78 6.56 4.11
N LEU A 93 6.20 5.44 4.57
CA LEU A 93 6.47 4.93 5.92
C LEU A 93 7.51 3.79 5.95
N GLY A 94 7.88 3.24 4.80
CA GLY A 94 8.88 2.15 4.73
C GLY A 94 8.37 0.83 5.30
N ARG A 95 7.04 0.61 5.33
CA ARG A 95 6.43 -0.61 5.86
C ARG A 95 5.19 -1.01 5.08
N ALA A 96 4.70 -2.23 5.32
CA ALA A 96 3.35 -2.59 4.92
C ALA A 96 2.30 -1.90 5.82
N GLY A 97 1.17 -1.54 5.22
CA GLY A 97 -0.01 -1.14 5.99
C GLY A 97 -0.61 -2.34 6.71
N ASP A 98 -1.07 -2.12 7.93
CA ASP A 98 -1.94 -3.04 8.64
C ASP A 98 -3.38 -2.92 8.12
N VAL A 99 -4.18 -3.97 8.34
CA VAL A 99 -5.54 -4.07 7.81
C VAL A 99 -6.43 -2.93 8.33
N GLU A 100 -6.32 -2.57 9.60
CA GLU A 100 -7.12 -1.51 10.22
C GLU A 100 -6.82 -0.16 9.57
N GLY A 101 -5.53 0.19 9.44
CA GLY A 101 -5.10 1.41 8.80
C GLY A 101 -5.48 1.46 7.32
N ILE A 102 -5.40 0.36 6.59
CA ILE A 102 -5.81 0.31 5.18
C ILE A 102 -7.33 0.50 5.04
N ASN A 103 -8.14 -0.16 5.89
CA ASN A 103 -9.59 0.07 5.96
C ASN A 103 -9.91 1.53 6.22
N TYR A 104 -9.25 2.14 7.21
CA TYR A 104 -9.45 3.55 7.52
C TYR A 104 -9.23 4.43 6.29
N TRP A 105 -8.08 4.33 5.61
CA TRP A 105 -7.81 5.20 4.45
C TRP A 105 -8.72 4.92 3.24
N ALA A 106 -9.10 3.66 3.02
CA ALA A 106 -9.97 3.28 1.90
C ALA A 106 -11.39 3.87 2.02
N GLU A 107 -11.88 4.13 3.23
CA GLU A 107 -13.21 4.69 3.47
C GLU A 107 -13.28 6.22 3.32
N HIS A 108 -12.14 6.93 3.27
CA HIS A 108 -12.12 8.39 3.37
C HIS A 108 -12.06 9.14 2.03
N ASP A 109 -12.04 8.42 0.89
CA ASP A 109 -12.06 8.97 -0.49
C ASP A 109 -11.20 10.24 -0.66
N MET A 110 -9.91 10.13 -0.32
CA MET A 110 -8.99 11.26 -0.32
C MET A 110 -8.20 11.34 -1.62
N ASP A 111 -8.02 12.55 -2.15
CA ASP A 111 -7.05 12.78 -3.21
C ASP A 111 -5.60 12.52 -2.73
N THR A 112 -4.68 12.26 -3.66
CA THR A 112 -3.27 11.96 -3.36
C THR A 112 -2.58 13.00 -2.46
N VAL A 113 -2.86 14.29 -2.65
CA VAL A 113 -2.20 15.37 -1.89
C VAL A 113 -2.72 15.40 -0.46
N SER A 114 -4.03 15.28 -0.30
CA SER A 114 -4.67 15.19 1.02
C SER A 114 -4.20 13.96 1.78
N LEU A 115 -4.14 12.79 1.14
CA LEU A 115 -3.62 11.56 1.73
C LEU A 115 -2.13 11.69 2.12
N ALA A 116 -1.29 12.24 1.24
CA ALA A 116 0.12 12.49 1.54
C ALA A 116 0.29 13.45 2.73
N SER A 117 -0.55 14.49 2.83
CA SER A 117 -0.56 15.41 3.97
C SER A 117 -0.86 14.67 5.28
N CYS A 118 -1.86 13.78 5.28
CA CYS A 118 -2.19 12.96 6.45
C CYS A 118 -1.04 12.02 6.86
N PHE A 119 -0.42 11.32 5.91
CA PHE A 119 0.70 10.41 6.19
C PHE A 119 1.94 11.16 6.69
N THR A 120 2.27 12.31 6.10
CA THR A 120 3.42 13.13 6.55
C THR A 120 3.16 13.88 7.85
N GLY A 121 1.90 14.11 8.21
CA GLY A 121 1.49 14.65 9.51
C GLY A 121 1.38 13.61 10.63
N ALA A 122 1.50 12.31 10.32
CA ALA A 122 1.34 11.25 11.31
C ALA A 122 2.51 11.23 12.32
N PRO A 123 2.27 10.88 13.59
CA PRO A 123 3.33 10.74 14.59
C PRO A 123 4.47 9.81 14.17
N GLU A 124 4.14 8.73 13.45
CA GLU A 124 5.11 7.77 12.91
C GLU A 124 6.07 8.43 11.90
N PHE A 125 5.57 9.29 11.02
CA PHE A 125 6.41 10.03 10.07
C PHE A 125 7.37 10.97 10.79
N GLY A 126 6.86 11.70 11.79
CA GLY A 126 7.67 12.58 12.63
C GLY A 126 8.76 11.82 13.40
N ALA A 127 8.41 10.67 13.99
CA ALA A 127 9.36 9.82 14.71
C ALA A 127 10.47 9.27 13.80
N ARG A 128 10.14 8.94 12.54
CA ARG A 128 11.08 8.35 11.60
C ARG A 128 11.96 9.39 10.90
N TYR A 129 11.38 10.51 10.45
CA TYR A 129 12.06 11.46 9.55
C TYR A 129 12.25 12.85 10.16
N GLY A 130 11.63 13.17 11.29
CA GLY A 130 11.61 14.52 11.84
C GLY A 130 12.98 15.08 12.22
N ALA A 131 13.94 14.20 12.54
CA ALA A 131 15.33 14.58 12.84
C ALA A 131 16.27 14.56 11.64
N LEU A 132 15.82 14.04 10.49
CA LEU A 132 16.63 13.97 9.27
C LEU A 132 16.65 15.32 8.56
N ASP A 133 17.79 15.67 7.98
CA ASP A 133 17.83 16.70 6.94
C ASP A 133 17.13 16.20 5.66
N ASP A 134 16.99 17.09 4.68
CA ASP A 134 16.27 16.76 3.46
C ASP A 134 17.02 15.74 2.60
N ALA A 135 18.36 15.75 2.60
CA ALA A 135 19.15 14.78 1.87
C ALA A 135 18.96 13.35 2.40
N ALA A 136 19.06 13.17 3.72
CA ALA A 136 18.84 11.89 4.37
C ALA A 136 17.38 11.43 4.24
N PHE A 137 16.41 12.34 4.39
CA PHE A 137 15.00 12.04 4.15
C PHE A 137 14.75 11.55 2.71
N LEU A 138 15.33 12.21 1.71
CA LEU A 138 15.18 11.82 0.31
C LEU A 138 15.81 10.45 0.04
N ASN A 139 16.98 10.16 0.60
CA ASN A 139 17.60 8.84 0.45
C ASN A 139 16.75 7.73 1.09
N GLU A 140 16.10 7.96 2.23
CA GLU A 140 15.13 7.00 2.79
C GLU A 140 13.97 6.74 1.83
N MET A 141 13.39 7.78 1.21
CA MET A 141 12.32 7.61 0.21
C MET A 141 12.79 6.80 -0.99
N TYR A 142 14.02 7.05 -1.46
CA TYR A 142 14.64 6.32 -2.56
C TYR A 142 14.93 4.86 -2.19
N HIS A 143 15.39 4.58 -0.98
CA HIS A 143 15.58 3.21 -0.50
C HIS A 143 14.26 2.45 -0.39
N ASN A 144 13.21 3.08 0.11
CA ASN A 144 11.89 2.47 0.19
C ASN A 144 11.34 2.15 -1.20
N ALA A 145 11.50 3.05 -2.17
CA ALA A 145 10.92 2.90 -3.50
C ALA A 145 11.75 2.09 -4.49
N LEU A 146 13.08 2.18 -4.40
CA LEU A 146 14.04 1.70 -5.42
C LEU A 146 15.17 0.85 -4.85
N HIS A 147 15.24 0.70 -3.52
CA HIS A 147 16.31 -0.05 -2.83
C HIS A 147 17.72 0.44 -3.17
N ARG A 148 17.87 1.74 -3.42
CA ARG A 148 19.15 2.41 -3.68
C ARG A 148 19.09 3.87 -3.22
N ASP A 149 20.24 4.50 -3.06
CA ASP A 149 20.33 5.95 -2.88
C ASP A 149 19.85 6.72 -4.12
N ALA A 150 19.51 7.98 -3.91
CA ALA A 150 19.36 8.93 -4.99
C ALA A 150 20.72 9.15 -5.68
N ASP A 151 20.71 9.26 -7.01
CA ASP A 151 21.90 9.74 -7.72
C ASP A 151 22.07 11.25 -7.48
N ALA A 152 23.28 11.77 -7.70
CA ALA A 152 23.63 13.15 -7.39
C ALA A 152 22.74 14.18 -8.11
N ILE A 153 22.27 13.88 -9.32
CA ILE A 153 21.42 14.79 -10.11
C ILE A 153 20.01 14.81 -9.51
N GLY A 154 19.44 13.64 -9.25
CA GLY A 154 18.12 13.50 -8.64
C GLY A 154 18.08 14.13 -7.24
N LEU A 155 19.10 13.87 -6.41
CA LEU A 155 19.18 14.44 -5.06
C LEU A 155 19.19 15.97 -5.10
N ALA A 156 20.08 16.57 -5.90
CA ALA A 156 20.17 18.03 -6.03
C ALA A 156 18.85 18.65 -6.54
N TYR A 157 18.15 17.98 -7.46
CA TYR A 157 16.84 18.42 -7.92
C TYR A 157 15.82 18.46 -6.77
N TRP A 158 15.74 17.39 -5.99
CA TRP A 158 14.76 17.27 -4.90
C TRP A 158 15.09 18.17 -3.71
N GLU A 159 16.36 18.36 -3.37
CA GLU A 159 16.78 19.33 -2.35
C GLU A 159 16.37 20.75 -2.75
N HIS A 160 16.58 21.14 -4.01
CA HIS A 160 16.11 22.42 -4.51
C HIS A 160 14.58 22.56 -4.46
N TYR A 161 13.86 21.47 -4.74
CA TYR A 161 12.41 21.44 -4.63
C TYR A 161 11.95 21.64 -3.17
N LEU A 162 12.53 20.91 -2.22
CA LEU A 162 12.20 20.99 -0.78
C LEU A 162 12.61 22.32 -0.13
N ALA A 163 13.58 23.04 -0.70
CA ALA A 163 13.90 24.40 -0.25
C ALA A 163 12.73 25.39 -0.36
N THR A 164 11.72 25.09 -1.19
CA THR A 164 10.55 25.94 -1.43
C THR A 164 9.20 25.24 -1.19
N HIS A 165 9.21 23.95 -0.82
CA HIS A 165 8.03 23.11 -0.68
C HIS A 165 8.08 22.26 0.59
N THR A 166 6.92 21.89 1.11
CA THR A 166 6.84 20.97 2.24
C THR A 166 7.21 19.55 1.82
N ARG A 167 7.62 18.71 2.78
CA ARG A 167 7.81 17.26 2.54
C ARG A 167 6.54 16.58 2.02
N ALA A 168 5.36 17.01 2.45
CA ALA A 168 4.08 16.52 1.92
C ALA A 168 3.96 16.78 0.40
N ALA A 169 4.27 17.99 -0.05
CA ALA A 169 4.29 18.33 -1.47
C ALA A 169 5.38 17.55 -2.23
N GLY A 170 6.56 17.39 -1.62
CA GLY A 170 7.66 16.56 -2.16
C GLY A 170 7.25 15.11 -2.38
N VAL A 171 6.67 14.47 -1.37
CA VAL A 171 6.15 13.09 -1.43
C VAL A 171 5.10 12.95 -2.53
N SER A 172 4.11 13.85 -2.58
CA SER A 172 3.07 13.77 -3.61
C SER A 172 3.64 13.87 -5.04
N THR A 173 4.66 14.71 -5.24
CA THR A 173 5.33 14.89 -6.54
C THR A 173 6.19 13.68 -6.89
N LEU A 174 6.93 13.14 -5.92
CA LEU A 174 7.75 11.94 -6.08
C LEU A 174 6.90 10.73 -6.48
N LEU A 175 5.78 10.50 -5.78
CA LEU A 175 4.86 9.39 -6.08
C LEU A 175 4.25 9.52 -7.48
N ARG A 176 3.84 10.72 -7.90
CA ARG A 176 3.33 10.96 -9.26
C ARG A 176 4.38 10.63 -10.33
N ARG A 177 5.63 11.06 -10.12
CA ARG A 177 6.75 10.75 -11.03
C ARG A 177 7.04 9.25 -11.07
N TRP A 178 7.05 8.59 -9.92
CA TRP A 178 7.29 7.16 -9.82
C TRP A 178 6.20 6.34 -10.51
N ARG A 179 4.92 6.72 -10.38
CA ARG A 179 3.81 6.09 -11.14
C ARG A 179 3.96 6.25 -12.64
N LYS A 180 4.41 7.42 -13.11
CA LYS A 180 4.69 7.65 -14.53
C LYS A 180 5.85 6.78 -15.01
N TRP A 181 6.90 6.65 -14.20
CA TRP A 181 8.05 5.78 -14.46
C TRP A 181 7.63 4.32 -14.61
N ARG A 182 6.90 3.74 -13.63
CA ARG A 182 6.45 2.34 -13.70
C ARG A 182 5.59 2.03 -14.92
N ARG A 183 4.77 2.98 -15.38
CA ARG A 183 3.94 2.79 -16.57
C ARG A 183 4.71 2.88 -17.89
N ASN A 184 5.74 3.73 -17.95
CA ASN A 184 6.38 4.09 -19.22
C ASN A 184 7.82 3.58 -19.37
N GLY A 185 8.43 3.00 -18.33
CA GLY A 185 9.81 2.48 -18.33
C GLY A 185 10.91 3.55 -18.44
N THR A 186 10.58 4.84 -18.56
CA THR A 186 11.54 5.94 -18.68
C THR A 186 11.97 6.45 -17.30
N ALA A 187 13.24 6.18 -16.92
CA ALA A 187 13.92 6.56 -15.66
C ALA A 187 13.50 7.94 -15.08
N CYS A 188 13.28 8.00 -13.76
CA CYS A 188 13.29 9.27 -13.04
C CYS A 188 14.74 9.78 -13.02
N HIS A 189 14.96 10.94 -13.64
CA HIS A 189 16.09 11.81 -13.38
C HIS A 189 15.62 12.97 -12.50
#